data_AF-A0A7X3MNR8-F1
#
_entry.id   AF-A0A7X3MNR8-F1
#
_cell.length_a   1.000
_cell.length_b   1.000
_cell.length_c   1.000
_cell.angle_alpha   90.00
_cell.angle_beta   90.00
_cell.angle_gamma   90.00
#
_symmetry.space_group_name_H-M   'P 1'
#
loop_
_entity.id
_entity.type
_entity.pdbx_description
1 polymer ?
#
loop_
_entity_poly.entity_id
_entity_poly.type
_entity_poly.pdbx_seq_one_letter_code
_entity_poly.pdbx_strand_id
1 'polypeptide(L)'
;MSERVIKDDQPRVYFDCNKCPAFCCSIYERVVVTKRDITRLAKYFGVSFDEARERYTTAFEGERVLKRVKDKIFEKTCMFLDQKSRGCSIYHGRPAVCRAYPGRSRCVYYDVLRFERTQQGDDSVVPLVKITFHEVEEETEPYADGPERVYEWDEK
;
A
#
# COMPACT_ATOMS: atom_id res chain seq x y z
N MET A 1 7.45 46.31 5.65
CA MET A 1 7.41 44.86 5.92
C MET A 1 6.90 44.19 4.67
N SER A 2 7.79 43.57 3.89
CA SER A 2 7.40 42.94 2.62
C SER A 2 6.59 41.69 2.90
N GLU A 3 5.32 41.69 2.46
CA GLU A 3 4.44 40.53 2.43
C GLU A 3 5.17 39.35 1.77
N ARG A 4 5.44 38.32 2.56
CA ARG A 4 5.88 37.04 2.00
C ARG A 4 4.66 36.40 1.36
N VAL A 5 4.54 36.59 0.04
CA VAL A 5 3.61 35.80 -0.77
C VAL A 5 4.08 34.35 -0.71
N ILE A 6 3.36 33.53 0.05
CA ILE A 6 3.55 32.08 0.06
C ILE A 6 3.06 31.57 -1.29
N LYS A 7 3.98 31.34 -2.23
CA LYS A 7 3.66 30.60 -3.45
C LYS A 7 3.61 29.13 -3.06
N ASP A 8 2.42 28.56 -3.07
CA ASP A 8 2.21 27.11 -2.92
C ASP A 8 2.75 26.41 -4.19
N ASP A 9 4.04 26.09 -4.13
CA ASP A 9 4.80 25.36 -5.13
C ASP A 9 4.85 23.85 -4.85
N GLN A 10 4.07 23.36 -3.87
CA GLN A 10 3.93 21.94 -3.63
C GLN A 10 3.11 21.31 -4.75
N PRO A 11 3.58 20.22 -5.39
CA PRO A 11 2.81 19.53 -6.41
C PRO A 11 1.52 19.03 -5.76
N ARG A 12 0.36 19.40 -6.33
CA ARG A 12 -0.95 18.96 -5.85
C ARG A 12 -0.97 17.44 -5.78
N VAL A 13 -0.91 16.91 -4.56
CA VAL A 13 -1.05 15.49 -4.30
C VAL A 13 -2.53 15.18 -4.39
N TYR A 14 -2.97 14.47 -5.44
CA TYR A 14 -4.39 14.20 -5.72
C TYR A 14 -4.94 13.05 -4.86
N PHE A 15 -4.48 12.91 -3.62
CA PHE A 15 -5.04 11.96 -2.66
C PHE A 15 -5.04 12.54 -1.25
N ASP A 16 -6.04 12.16 -0.45
CA ASP A 16 -6.16 12.54 0.95
C ASP A 16 -6.16 11.27 1.82
N CYS A 17 -5.07 11.08 2.58
CA CYS A 17 -4.94 9.95 3.50
C CYS A 17 -6.06 9.88 4.53
N ASN A 18 -6.61 11.02 4.96
CA ASN A 18 -7.65 11.07 5.99
C ASN A 18 -9.03 10.70 5.45
N LYS A 19 -9.20 10.65 4.12
CA LYS A 19 -10.45 10.28 3.45
C LYS A 19 -10.38 8.89 2.81
N CYS A 20 -9.23 8.23 2.90
CA CYS A 20 -8.97 6.92 2.34
C CYS A 20 -9.21 5.84 3.42
N PRO A 21 -9.79 4.66 3.09
CA PRO A 21 -9.95 3.54 4.03
C PRO A 21 -8.63 2.82 4.38
N ALA A 22 -7.49 3.47 4.16
CA ALA A 22 -6.11 2.98 4.32
C ALA A 22 -5.68 1.91 3.31
N PHE A 23 -5.92 2.15 2.01
CA PHE A 23 -5.50 1.23 0.94
C PHE A 23 -4.01 0.86 1.00
N CYS A 24 -3.12 1.80 1.34
CA CYS A 24 -1.68 1.52 1.49
C CYS A 24 -1.35 0.49 2.57
N CYS A 25 -2.19 0.35 3.59
CA CYS A 25 -2.04 -0.63 4.67
C CYS A 25 -2.74 -1.95 4.36
N SER A 26 -3.72 -1.96 3.45
CA SER A 26 -4.64 -3.07 3.26
C SER A 26 -4.44 -3.84 1.94
N ILE A 27 -4.04 -3.18 0.86
CA ILE A 27 -3.97 -3.80 -0.47
C ILE A 27 -2.71 -4.67 -0.63
N TYR A 28 -1.57 -4.20 -0.13
CA TYR A 28 -0.31 -4.90 -0.32
C TYR A 28 -0.10 -5.98 0.74
N GLU A 29 0.00 -7.22 0.30
CA GLU A 29 0.21 -8.35 1.19
C GLU A 29 1.65 -8.45 1.69
N ARG A 30 2.59 -8.02 0.84
CA ARG A 30 4.03 -8.14 1.03
C ARG A 30 4.67 -6.76 1.11
N VAL A 31 4.66 -6.15 2.30
CA VAL A 31 5.40 -4.92 2.57
C VAL A 31 6.78 -5.28 3.11
N VAL A 32 7.74 -5.40 2.20
CA VAL A 32 9.13 -5.77 2.51
C VAL A 32 9.81 -4.67 3.33
N VAL A 33 10.58 -5.08 4.33
CA VAL A 33 11.32 -4.19 5.22
C VAL A 33 12.79 -4.57 5.30
N THR A 34 13.64 -3.55 5.24
CA THR A 34 15.09 -3.70 5.37
C THR A 34 15.53 -3.68 6.84
N LYS A 35 16.79 -4.04 7.12
CA LYS A 35 17.38 -3.85 8.45
C LYS A 35 17.24 -2.39 8.92
N ARG A 36 17.43 -1.41 8.02
CA ARG A 36 17.29 0.02 8.35
C ARG A 36 15.86 0.38 8.77
N ASP A 37 14.86 -0.25 8.15
CA ASP A 37 13.46 -0.04 8.53
C ASP A 37 13.16 -0.63 9.90
N ILE A 38 13.69 -1.80 10.21
CA ILE A 38 13.55 -2.43 11.53
C ILE A 38 14.22 -1.56 12.61
N THR A 39 15.42 -1.05 12.37
CA THR A 39 16.07 -0.09 13.29
C THR A 39 15.23 1.16 13.51
N ARG A 40 14.54 1.64 12.47
CA ARG A 40 13.64 2.80 12.58
C ARG A 40 12.41 2.48 13.44
N LEU A 41 11.81 1.29 13.25
CA LEU A 41 10.70 0.82 14.08
C LEU A 41 11.15 0.69 15.54
N ALA A 42 12.31 0.07 15.77
CA ALA A 42 12.91 -0.07 17.10
C ALA A 42 13.06 1.29 17.80
N LYS A 43 13.64 2.27 17.11
CA LYS A 43 13.77 3.64 17.62
C LYS A 43 12.43 4.31 17.89
N TYR A 44 11.44 4.11 17.03
CA TYR A 44 10.10 4.71 17.19
C TYR A 44 9.39 4.18 18.45
N PHE A 45 9.53 2.88 18.73
CA PHE A 45 8.88 2.24 19.87
C PHE A 45 9.76 2.18 21.14
N GLY A 46 11.01 2.63 21.07
CA GLY A 46 11.95 2.58 22.20
C GLY A 46 12.37 1.17 22.60
N VAL A 47 12.40 0.23 21.65
CA VAL A 47 12.73 -1.19 21.87
C VAL A 47 14.03 -1.57 21.17
N SER A 48 14.54 -2.77 21.46
CA SER A 48 15.73 -3.29 20.75
C SER A 48 15.42 -3.67 19.29
N PHE A 49 16.46 -3.79 18.46
CA PHE A 49 16.32 -4.21 17.07
C PHE A 49 15.65 -5.59 16.95
N ASP A 50 16.09 -6.56 17.75
CA ASP A 50 15.57 -7.92 17.70
C ASP A 50 14.13 -8.00 18.20
N GLU A 51 13.79 -7.25 19.24
CA GLU A 51 12.43 -7.11 19.73
C GLU A 51 11.51 -6.46 18.68
N ALA A 52 11.97 -5.40 17.99
CA ALA A 52 11.20 -4.80 16.90
C ALA A 52 11.02 -5.76 15.73
N ARG A 53 12.08 -6.49 15.36
CA ARG A 53 12.05 -7.50 14.30
C ARG A 53 11.01 -8.56 14.62
N GLU A 54 11.06 -9.13 15.81
CA GLU A 54 10.15 -10.20 16.21
C GLU A 54 8.72 -9.71 16.37
N ARG A 55 8.51 -8.56 17.01
CA ARG A 55 7.16 -8.05 17.28
C ARG A 55 6.45 -7.62 16.01
N TYR A 56 7.12 -6.87 15.14
CA TYR A 56 6.47 -6.13 14.07
C TYR A 56 6.58 -6.74 12.68
N THR A 57 7.46 -7.73 12.50
CA THR A 57 7.80 -8.26 11.19
C THR A 57 7.75 -9.79 11.18
N THR A 58 7.55 -10.40 10.01
CA THR A 58 7.55 -11.86 9.83
C THR A 58 8.34 -12.24 8.60
N ALA A 59 8.88 -13.46 8.58
CA ALA A 59 9.52 -13.99 7.39
C ALA A 59 8.46 -14.40 6.36
N PHE A 60 8.71 -14.11 5.09
CA PHE A 60 7.88 -14.49 3.96
C PHE A 60 8.78 -14.73 2.75
N GLU A 61 8.85 -15.96 2.25
CA GLU A 61 9.64 -16.34 1.06
C GLU A 61 11.09 -15.79 1.05
N GLY A 62 11.80 -15.95 2.17
CA GLY A 62 13.19 -15.48 2.29
C GLY A 62 13.36 -13.97 2.56
N GLU A 63 12.28 -13.20 2.51
CA GLU A 63 12.26 -11.79 2.87
C GLU A 63 11.67 -11.55 4.26
N ARG A 64 11.86 -10.32 4.75
CA ARG A 64 11.19 -9.84 5.95
C ARG A 64 10.11 -8.84 5.56
N VAL A 65 8.89 -9.07 6.04
CA VAL A 65 7.73 -8.21 5.75
C VAL A 65 7.06 -7.73 7.04
N LEU A 66 6.29 -6.65 6.96
CA LEU A 66 5.43 -6.22 8.07
C LEU A 66 4.36 -7.28 8.36
N LYS A 67 4.05 -7.50 9.65
CA LYS A 67 2.93 -8.36 10.02
C LYS A 67 1.60 -7.72 9.65
N ARG A 68 0.63 -8.59 9.34
CA ARG A 68 -0.76 -8.23 9.08
C ARG A 68 -1.68 -8.82 10.15
N VAL A 69 -2.80 -8.15 10.40
CA VAL A 69 -3.87 -8.55 11.33
C VAL A 69 -5.20 -8.54 10.60
N LYS A 70 -6.21 -9.22 11.15
CA LYS A 70 -7.58 -9.19 10.62
C LYS A 70 -8.11 -7.75 10.60
N ASP A 71 -8.71 -7.35 9.49
CA ASP A 71 -9.28 -6.02 9.31
C ASP A 71 -10.82 -6.05 9.44
N LYS A 72 -11.42 -4.88 9.67
CA LYS A 72 -12.88 -4.74 9.73
C LYS A 72 -13.53 -4.53 8.36
N ILE A 73 -12.79 -4.00 7.39
CA ILE A 73 -13.28 -3.65 6.06
C ILE A 73 -12.71 -4.61 5.02
N PHE A 74 -11.40 -4.84 5.06
CA PHE A 74 -10.69 -5.77 4.19
C PHE A 74 -10.45 -7.11 4.90
N GLU A 75 -9.83 -8.07 4.20
CA GLU A 75 -9.48 -9.36 4.82
C GLU A 75 -8.42 -9.19 5.92
N LYS A 76 -7.29 -8.56 5.56
CA LYS A 76 -6.17 -8.29 6.45
C LYS A 76 -5.56 -6.92 6.15
N THR A 77 -4.97 -6.32 7.17
CA THR A 77 -4.27 -5.05 7.04
C THR A 77 -2.97 -5.05 7.83
N CYS A 78 -2.09 -4.09 7.57
CA CYS A 78 -0.88 -3.86 8.36
C CYS A 78 -1.23 -3.74 9.85
N MET A 79 -0.47 -4.41 10.73
CA MET A 79 -0.70 -4.37 12.18
C MET A 79 -0.67 -2.97 12.80
N PHE A 80 -0.08 -1.99 12.11
CA PHE A 80 0.00 -0.60 12.55
C PHE A 80 -1.18 0.26 12.10
N LEU A 81 -2.16 -0.31 11.40
CA LEU A 81 -3.38 0.42 11.08
C LEU A 81 -4.26 0.53 12.33
N ASP A 82 -4.59 1.75 12.72
CA ASP A 82 -5.62 1.98 13.71
C ASP A 82 -6.99 1.66 13.10
N GLN A 83 -7.66 0.65 13.66
CA GLN A 83 -8.90 0.10 13.12
C GLN A 83 -10.10 1.04 13.23
N LYS A 84 -10.01 2.13 14.00
CA LYS A 84 -11.12 3.07 14.22
C LYS A 84 -10.96 4.31 13.34
N SER A 85 -9.83 4.99 13.46
CA SER A 85 -9.49 6.20 12.69
C SER A 85 -9.09 5.89 11.25
N ARG A 86 -8.70 4.63 10.96
CA ARG A 86 -8.08 4.22 9.69
C ARG A 86 -6.77 4.97 9.39
N GLY A 87 -6.12 5.50 10.43
CA GLY A 87 -4.81 6.14 10.34
C GLY A 87 -3.66 5.18 10.64
N CYS A 88 -2.50 5.42 10.03
CA CYS A 88 -1.28 4.68 10.38
C CYS A 88 -0.73 5.16 11.73
N SER A 89 -0.67 4.28 12.74
CA SER A 89 -0.21 4.61 14.10
C SER A 89 1.29 4.91 14.19
N ILE A 90 2.04 4.55 13.13
CA ILE A 90 3.49 4.79 13.03
C ILE A 90 3.84 5.78 11.91
N TYR A 91 2.98 6.74 11.58
CA TYR A 91 3.16 7.60 10.40
C TYR A 91 4.58 8.20 10.28
N HIS A 92 5.17 8.65 11.40
CA HIS A 92 6.54 9.16 11.44
C HIS A 92 7.63 8.07 11.59
N GLY A 93 7.26 6.85 12.01
CA GLY A 93 8.12 5.66 12.09
C GLY A 93 8.10 4.77 10.83
N ARG A 94 7.26 5.10 9.83
CA ARG A 94 7.04 4.29 8.62
C ARG A 94 8.34 3.78 7.95
N PRO A 95 8.36 2.52 7.46
CA PRO A 95 9.38 2.01 6.56
C PRO A 95 9.50 2.82 5.27
N ALA A 96 10.61 2.64 4.56
CA ALA A 96 10.89 3.34 3.29
C ALA A 96 9.77 3.14 2.25
N VAL A 97 9.32 1.90 2.03
CA VAL A 97 8.23 1.57 1.09
C VAL A 97 6.95 2.34 1.43
N CYS A 98 6.58 2.40 2.71
CA CYS A 98 5.38 3.12 3.16
C CYS A 98 5.50 4.65 3.04
N ARG A 99 6.71 5.20 3.07
CA ARG A 99 6.96 6.64 2.82
C ARG A 99 6.94 6.99 1.35
N ALA A 100 7.43 6.08 0.52
CA ALA A 100 7.45 6.26 -0.92
C ALA A 100 6.02 6.24 -1.49
N TYR A 101 5.09 5.51 -0.87
CA TYR A 101 3.71 5.43 -1.34
C TYR A 101 3.03 6.81 -1.48
N PRO A 102 2.30 7.07 -2.60
CA PRO A 102 1.99 6.17 -3.72
C PRO A 102 3.05 6.14 -4.83
N GLY A 103 4.20 6.80 -4.62
CA GLY A 103 5.32 6.88 -5.55
C GLY A 103 5.11 7.87 -6.69
N ARG A 104 3.95 8.56 -6.72
CA ARG A 104 3.49 9.45 -7.78
C ARG A 104 2.62 10.57 -7.19
N SER A 105 2.22 11.55 -8.00
CA SER A 105 1.32 12.64 -7.58
C SER A 105 -0.14 12.21 -7.38
N ARG A 106 -0.54 11.05 -7.90
CA ARG A 106 -1.88 10.45 -7.74
C ARG A 106 -1.79 9.08 -7.07
N CYS A 107 -2.86 8.71 -6.36
CA CYS A 107 -3.06 7.36 -5.85
C CYS A 107 -4.20 6.70 -6.61
N VAL A 108 -3.90 5.68 -7.43
CA VAL A 108 -4.89 4.98 -8.27
C VAL A 108 -6.05 4.40 -7.44
N TYR A 109 -5.76 3.84 -6.27
CA TYR A 109 -6.81 3.27 -5.42
C TYR A 109 -7.72 4.34 -4.80
N TYR A 110 -7.17 5.51 -4.49
CA TYR A 110 -7.97 6.65 -4.05
C TYR A 110 -8.83 7.21 -5.20
N ASP A 111 -8.29 7.21 -6.42
CA ASP A 111 -9.04 7.61 -7.62
C ASP A 111 -10.23 6.68 -7.87
N VAL A 112 -10.06 5.35 -7.75
CA VAL A 112 -11.17 4.39 -7.85
C VAL A 112 -12.24 4.64 -6.77
N LEU A 113 -11.83 4.84 -5.51
CA LEU A 113 -12.77 5.18 -4.42
C LEU A 113 -13.57 6.44 -4.72
N ARG A 114 -12.90 7.50 -5.20
CA ARG A 114 -13.56 8.76 -5.54
C ARG A 114 -14.51 8.60 -6.71
N PHE A 115 -14.11 7.84 -7.72
CA PHE A 115 -14.94 7.53 -8.88
C PHE A 115 -16.21 6.80 -8.45
N GLU A 116 -16.09 5.68 -7.73
CA GLU A 116 -17.24 4.87 -7.30
C GLU A 116 -18.22 5.64 -6.42
N ARG A 117 -17.73 6.38 -5.42
CA ARG A 117 -18.58 7.24 -4.58
C ARG A 117 -19.32 8.31 -5.38
N THR A 118 -18.68 8.85 -6.41
CA THR A 118 -19.30 9.85 -7.28
C THR A 118 -20.36 9.22 -8.18
N GLN A 119 -20.07 8.07 -8.79
CA GLN A 119 -21.02 7.37 -9.66
C GLN A 119 -22.27 6.92 -8.91
N GLN A 120 -22.10 6.43 -7.68
CA GLN A 120 -23.20 5.93 -6.86
C GLN A 120 -23.85 7.02 -6.00
N GLY A 121 -23.23 8.19 -5.88
CA GLY A 121 -23.70 9.28 -5.01
C GLY A 121 -23.69 8.91 -3.51
N ASP A 122 -22.89 7.92 -3.12
CA ASP A 122 -22.84 7.40 -1.75
C ASP A 122 -21.39 7.34 -1.24
N ASP A 123 -21.11 8.14 -0.20
CA ASP A 123 -19.81 8.19 0.47
C ASP A 123 -19.50 6.93 1.30
N SER A 124 -20.49 6.07 1.56
CA SER A 124 -20.32 4.80 2.27
C SER A 124 -19.61 3.73 1.42
N VAL A 125 -19.60 3.90 0.09
CA VAL A 125 -19.00 2.95 -0.84
C VAL A 125 -17.49 2.82 -0.59
N VAL A 126 -17.05 1.56 -0.52
CA VAL A 126 -15.63 1.19 -0.43
C VAL A 126 -15.36 0.08 -1.45
N PRO A 127 -14.53 0.32 -2.48
CA PRO A 127 -14.15 -0.71 -3.43
C PRO A 127 -13.20 -1.72 -2.79
N LEU A 128 -13.45 -3.01 -3.04
CA LEU A 128 -12.58 -4.11 -2.66
C LEU A 128 -11.67 -4.45 -3.85
N VAL A 129 -10.40 -4.03 -3.78
CA VAL A 129 -9.40 -4.30 -4.82
C VAL A 129 -8.56 -5.49 -4.40
N LYS A 130 -8.65 -6.59 -5.15
CA LYS A 130 -7.80 -7.78 -4.98
C LYS A 130 -6.83 -7.87 -6.15
N ILE A 131 -5.55 -8.04 -5.83
CA ILE A 131 -4.51 -8.30 -6.83
C ILE A 131 -4.28 -9.81 -6.85
N THR A 132 -4.52 -10.45 -7.99
CA THR A 132 -4.20 -11.85 -8.25
C THR A 132 -3.09 -11.94 -9.27
N PHE A 133 -2.21 -12.93 -9.11
CA PHE A 133 -1.18 -13.24 -10.08
C PHE A 133 -1.63 -14.49 -10.83
N HIS A 134 -1.75 -14.38 -12.15
CA HIS A 134 -2.07 -15.49 -13.04
C HIS A 134 -0.77 -15.92 -13.72
N GLU A 135 -0.60 -17.23 -13.90
CA GLU A 135 0.45 -17.77 -14.77
C GLU A 135 0.10 -17.38 -16.20
N VAL A 136 1.08 -16.87 -16.94
CA VAL A 136 0.92 -16.48 -18.35
C VAL A 136 1.84 -17.39 -19.14
N GLU A 137 1.27 -18.20 -20.02
CA GLU A 137 2.03 -18.99 -20.96
C GLU A 137 2.45 -18.11 -22.14
N GLU A 138 3.73 -18.17 -22.51
CA GLU A 138 4.25 -17.51 -23.70
C GLU A 138 4.35 -18.56 -24.80
N GLU A 139 3.46 -18.49 -25.79
CA GLU A 139 3.51 -19.36 -26.95
C GLU A 139 4.42 -18.75 -28.02
N THR A 140 5.35 -19.56 -28.52
CA THR A 140 6.22 -19.18 -29.64
C THR A 140 5.79 -19.95 -30.88
N GLU A 141 5.08 -19.30 -31.79
CA GLU A 141 4.82 -19.87 -33.12
C GLU A 141 6.04 -19.70 -34.04
N PRO A 142 6.36 -20.72 -34.86
CA PRO A 142 7.40 -20.58 -35.87
C PRO A 142 6.97 -19.52 -36.92
N TYR A 143 7.84 -18.51 -37.12
CA TYR A 143 7.64 -17.28 -37.93
C TYR A 143 6.90 -16.11 -37.24
N ALA A 144 6.56 -16.20 -35.96
CA ALA A 144 6.09 -15.03 -35.22
C ALA A 144 7.24 -14.04 -34.96
N ASP A 145 6.95 -12.73 -35.00
CA ASP A 145 7.90 -11.64 -34.69
C ASP A 145 8.35 -11.61 -33.21
N GLY A 146 7.85 -12.54 -32.39
CA GLY A 146 8.19 -12.75 -30.99
C GLY A 146 7.17 -13.66 -30.30
N PRO A 147 7.41 -14.06 -29.05
CA PRO A 147 6.42 -14.78 -28.27
C PRO A 147 5.15 -13.94 -28.07
N GLU A 148 3.98 -14.54 -28.34
CA GLU A 148 2.70 -13.94 -27.95
C GLU A 148 2.34 -14.37 -26.52
N ARG A 149 1.81 -13.42 -25.74
CA ARG A 149 1.33 -13.68 -24.37
C ARG A 149 -0.10 -14.15 -24.44
N VAL A 150 -0.34 -15.41 -24.08
CA VAL A 150 -1.69 -15.98 -24.02
C VAL A 150 -2.24 -15.76 -22.62
N TYR A 151 -3.37 -15.06 -22.53
CA TYR A 151 -4.07 -14.81 -21.28
C TYR A 151 -5.23 -15.81 -21.14
N GLU A 152 -5.02 -16.89 -20.40
CA GLU A 152 -6.10 -17.79 -20.01
C GLU A 152 -6.69 -17.31 -18.68
N TRP A 153 -7.93 -16.81 -18.74
CA TRP A 153 -8.67 -16.37 -17.56
C TRP A 153 -9.48 -17.54 -17.01
N ASP A 154 -8.80 -18.55 -16.45
CA ASP A 154 -9.48 -19.70 -15.84
C ASP A 154 -10.29 -19.26 -14.60
N GLU A 155 -11.54 -19.72 -14.53
CA GLU A 155 -12.38 -19.65 -13.32
C GLU A 155 -11.86 -20.66 -12.27
N LYS A 156 -10.76 -20.34 -11.58
CA LYS A 156 -10.31 -21.11 -10.41
C LYS A 156 -11.03 -20.70 -9.12
#